data_AF-A0A023BNL3-F1
#
_entry.id   AF-A0A023BNL3-F1
#
_cell.length_a   1.000
_cell.length_b   1.000
_cell.length_c   1.000
_cell.angle_alpha   90.00
_cell.angle_beta   90.00
_cell.angle_gamma   90.00
#
_symmetry.space_group_name_H-M   'P 1'
#
loop_
_entity.id
_entity.type
_entity.pdbx_description
1 polymer ?
#
loop_
_entity_poly.entity_id
_entity_poly.type
_entity_poly.pdbx_seq_one_letter_code
_entity_poly.pdbx_strand_id
1 'polypeptide(L)'
;MYPDSFIIKKSGHTSSPTYLNSPFNKKTKIMIVPTQKKWVCSCIALVTLTLSLQAQEVIIPDARFKRALLEDHNIDTNNNGKIEVSEAQAYAQHIFVSGSQISNLKGIEAFKNINSLSISKTRIREIDLSKNTKLIALFFYKNYKVTDLDLSKNTKLESIRCSRNNLESLTILSRDLTLLDCSYNKLSKLFLPNSRKVQELNCHNNRITELKLSRQKELKTLNCQYNKLTQLDINNSTKLEGLYCSNNKLKSLNTSKYTKLVYLYTSFNNLTSLNVSKNTKLKQLRCHSNKLKSLDVSKNTTLEILTCNSNNLTNLIASNNSKLDYMNARYNSIDCIVGHPANGATWLKDPETEFCPEKSRVISRTAKKEGLYQKEITTYPNPVQNILYIQTGQVEKSSVTIALTSLNNGRSSTQKHIPNNKGVVSINMSAYKTGLYTIKIITKDRVITRKIVKQ
;
A
#
# COMPACT_ATOMS: atom_id res chain seq x y z
N MET A 1 -16.91 42.06 -42.79
CA MET A 1 -17.50 43.34 -43.26
C MET A 1 -18.86 43.00 -43.86
N TYR A 2 -19.91 43.42 -43.16
CA TYR A 2 -21.35 43.38 -43.48
C TYR A 2 -21.67 44.31 -44.69
N PRO A 3 -22.90 44.35 -45.29
CA PRO A 3 -24.21 44.31 -44.61
C PRO A 3 -25.33 43.46 -45.28
N ASP A 4 -26.21 42.83 -44.50
CA ASP A 4 -27.57 43.25 -44.04
C ASP A 4 -28.64 43.06 -45.14
N SER A 5 -29.72 42.28 -45.03
CA SER A 5 -30.77 41.94 -44.03
C SER A 5 -32.11 42.63 -44.34
N PHE A 6 -33.20 41.83 -44.35
CA PHE A 6 -34.62 42.16 -44.03
C PHE A 6 -35.39 43.12 -45.01
N ILE A 7 -36.73 43.16 -45.22
CA ILE A 7 -37.96 42.62 -44.59
C ILE A 7 -39.19 42.86 -45.54
N ILE A 8 -40.14 41.90 -45.62
CA ILE A 8 -41.65 41.98 -45.63
C ILE A 8 -42.43 42.85 -46.66
N LYS A 9 -43.43 42.29 -47.39
CA LYS A 9 -44.90 42.29 -47.10
C LYS A 9 -45.80 41.71 -48.23
N LYS A 10 -46.95 41.16 -47.81
CA LYS A 10 -48.06 40.50 -48.53
C LYS A 10 -48.97 41.42 -49.36
N SER A 11 -49.59 40.86 -50.40
CA SER A 11 -51.03 40.91 -50.80
C SER A 11 -51.16 40.09 -52.10
N GLY A 12 -52.26 39.47 -52.55
CA GLY A 12 -53.66 39.34 -52.21
C GLY A 12 -54.32 38.51 -53.34
N HIS A 13 -55.42 37.81 -53.02
CA HIS A 13 -56.23 36.93 -53.88
C HIS A 13 -56.68 37.52 -55.24
N THR A 14 -56.95 36.68 -56.26
CA THR A 14 -58.32 36.20 -56.65
C THR A 14 -58.36 35.34 -57.94
N SER A 15 -59.17 34.26 -57.86
CA SER A 15 -60.06 33.58 -58.84
C SER A 15 -59.72 33.33 -60.34
N SER A 16 -59.94 32.05 -60.71
CA SER A 16 -60.16 31.32 -61.98
C SER A 16 -61.21 31.93 -62.96
N PRO A 17 -61.71 31.26 -64.05
CA PRO A 17 -61.39 29.96 -64.69
C PRO A 17 -61.39 29.98 -66.26
N THR A 18 -61.16 28.86 -66.96
CA THR A 18 -62.07 28.31 -68.03
C THR A 18 -61.51 27.07 -68.76
N TYR A 19 -62.46 26.25 -69.22
CA TYR A 19 -62.39 24.94 -69.86
C TYR A 19 -61.80 24.94 -71.30
N LEU A 20 -61.37 23.77 -71.82
CA LEU A 20 -61.94 23.12 -73.02
C LEU A 20 -61.17 21.83 -73.45
N ASN A 21 -61.96 20.81 -73.80
CA ASN A 21 -61.76 19.77 -74.83
C ASN A 21 -61.07 18.41 -74.56
N SER A 22 -61.92 17.38 -74.71
CA SER A 22 -61.73 15.96 -75.08
C SER A 22 -62.13 15.82 -76.59
N PRO A 23 -62.06 14.68 -77.35
CA PRO A 23 -61.62 13.28 -77.07
C PRO A 23 -60.71 12.65 -78.17
N PHE A 24 -60.15 11.44 -77.96
CA PHE A 24 -60.06 10.38 -79.00
C PHE A 24 -59.76 8.98 -78.41
N ASN A 25 -60.84 8.23 -78.14
CA ASN A 25 -61.12 6.81 -78.45
C ASN A 25 -59.98 5.75 -78.65
N LYS A 26 -59.88 4.74 -77.77
CA LYS A 26 -60.27 3.31 -78.00
C LYS A 26 -59.59 2.27 -77.08
N LYS A 27 -60.45 1.39 -76.54
CA LYS A 27 -60.26 -0.02 -76.09
C LYS A 27 -59.41 -0.32 -74.85
N THR A 28 -60.08 -0.41 -73.70
CA THR A 28 -59.55 -1.03 -72.48
C THR A 28 -59.90 -2.52 -72.44
N LYS A 29 -58.88 -3.38 -72.58
CA LYS A 29 -58.93 -4.79 -72.16
C LYS A 29 -58.43 -4.80 -70.72
N ILE A 30 -59.28 -5.11 -69.75
CA ILE A 30 -58.91 -5.14 -68.34
C ILE A 30 -57.95 -6.32 -68.14
N MET A 31 -56.66 -6.00 -68.01
CA MET A 31 -55.62 -6.92 -67.58
C MET A 31 -55.50 -6.76 -66.06
N ILE A 32 -55.93 -7.76 -65.31
CA ILE A 32 -55.68 -7.83 -63.86
C ILE A 32 -54.18 -8.09 -63.69
N VAL A 33 -53.42 -7.04 -63.39
CA VAL A 33 -51.99 -7.13 -63.09
C VAL A 33 -51.82 -7.59 -61.63
N PRO A 34 -51.12 -8.71 -61.34
CA PRO A 34 -50.91 -9.17 -59.97
C PRO A 34 -49.68 -8.46 -59.36
N THR A 35 -49.78 -7.18 -59.01
CA THR A 35 -48.64 -6.41 -58.48
C THR A 35 -48.72 -6.01 -57.00
N GLN A 36 -49.81 -6.32 -56.29
CA GLN A 36 -49.87 -6.04 -54.84
C GLN A 36 -49.42 -7.21 -53.95
N LYS A 37 -49.35 -8.46 -54.45
CA LYS A 37 -48.92 -9.62 -53.63
C LYS A 37 -47.42 -9.62 -53.30
N LYS A 38 -46.55 -9.16 -54.21
CA LYS A 38 -45.09 -9.20 -54.00
C LYS A 38 -44.60 -8.20 -52.94
N TRP A 39 -45.15 -6.99 -52.90
CA TRP A 39 -44.78 -5.97 -51.92
C TRP A 39 -45.34 -6.28 -50.54
N VAL A 40 -46.58 -6.77 -50.45
CA VAL A 40 -47.19 -7.19 -49.19
C VAL A 40 -46.46 -8.41 -48.61
N CYS A 41 -46.11 -9.42 -49.42
CA CYS A 41 -45.30 -10.55 -48.94
C CYS A 41 -43.89 -10.14 -48.55
N SER A 42 -43.25 -9.19 -49.24
CA SER A 42 -41.91 -8.71 -48.89
C SER A 42 -41.92 -7.88 -47.61
N CYS A 43 -42.92 -7.01 -47.41
CA CYS A 43 -43.10 -6.25 -46.17
C CYS A 43 -43.51 -7.13 -44.99
N ILE A 44 -44.39 -8.13 -45.21
CA ILE A 44 -44.74 -9.12 -44.17
C ILE A 44 -43.53 -10.01 -43.86
N ALA A 45 -42.76 -10.43 -44.85
CA ALA A 45 -41.52 -11.17 -44.62
C ALA A 45 -40.48 -10.32 -43.87
N LEU A 46 -40.34 -9.03 -44.21
CA LEU A 46 -39.43 -8.11 -43.50
C LEU A 46 -39.90 -7.90 -42.05
N VAL A 47 -41.20 -7.66 -41.83
CA VAL A 47 -41.80 -7.44 -40.50
C VAL A 47 -41.73 -8.71 -39.66
N THR A 48 -42.03 -9.88 -40.22
CA THR A 48 -41.91 -11.18 -39.52
C THR A 48 -40.46 -11.55 -39.25
N LEU A 49 -39.53 -11.24 -40.16
CA LEU A 49 -38.09 -11.42 -39.93
C LEU A 49 -37.58 -10.49 -38.82
N THR A 50 -38.00 -9.21 -38.80
CA THR A 50 -37.63 -8.27 -37.74
C THR A 50 -38.26 -8.62 -36.38
N LEU A 51 -39.52 -9.08 -36.35
CA LEU A 51 -40.18 -9.55 -35.13
C LEU A 51 -39.55 -10.85 -34.62
N SER A 52 -39.17 -11.77 -35.52
CA SER A 52 -38.47 -13.02 -35.16
C SER A 52 -37.08 -12.77 -34.57
N LEU A 53 -36.36 -11.75 -35.05
CA LEU A 53 -35.08 -11.31 -34.50
C LEU A 53 -35.22 -10.67 -33.11
N GLN A 54 -36.35 -10.00 -32.84
CA GLN A 54 -36.63 -9.39 -31.53
C GLN A 54 -37.12 -10.38 -30.47
N ALA A 55 -37.71 -11.51 -30.89
CA ALA A 55 -38.28 -12.53 -30.01
C ALA A 55 -37.33 -13.73 -29.72
N GLN A 56 -36.06 -13.65 -30.11
CA GLN A 56 -35.11 -14.73 -29.86
C GLN A 56 -34.84 -14.87 -28.35
N GLU A 57 -35.21 -16.00 -27.75
CA GLU A 57 -34.96 -16.27 -26.32
C GLU A 57 -33.46 -16.48 -26.05
N VAL A 58 -32.96 -15.91 -24.95
CA VAL A 58 -31.61 -16.14 -24.44
C VAL A 58 -31.55 -17.51 -23.75
N ILE A 59 -30.63 -18.36 -24.20
CA ILE A 59 -30.44 -19.69 -23.60
C ILE A 59 -29.71 -19.53 -22.26
N ILE A 60 -30.45 -19.78 -21.16
CA ILE A 60 -29.95 -19.74 -19.78
C ILE A 60 -30.22 -21.10 -19.12
N PRO A 61 -29.30 -22.08 -19.21
CA PRO A 61 -29.54 -23.45 -18.75
C PRO A 61 -29.63 -23.60 -17.22
N ASP A 62 -28.96 -22.72 -16.46
CA ASP A 62 -29.00 -22.76 -15.00
C ASP A 62 -30.28 -22.07 -14.50
N ALA A 63 -31.24 -22.85 -14.01
CA ALA A 63 -32.53 -22.34 -13.55
C ALA A 63 -32.39 -21.35 -12.37
N ARG A 64 -31.36 -21.48 -11.53
CA ARG A 64 -31.12 -20.54 -10.43
C ARG A 64 -30.56 -19.22 -10.95
N PHE A 65 -29.71 -19.26 -11.97
CA PHE A 65 -29.26 -18.06 -12.66
C PHE A 65 -30.40 -17.37 -13.42
N LYS A 66 -31.21 -18.12 -14.19
CA LYS A 66 -32.40 -17.58 -14.88
C LYS A 66 -33.33 -16.88 -13.87
N ARG A 67 -33.64 -17.54 -12.75
CA ARG A 67 -34.45 -16.93 -11.68
C ARG A 67 -33.82 -15.67 -11.09
N ALA A 68 -32.51 -15.65 -10.86
CA ALA A 68 -31.83 -14.46 -10.35
C ALA A 68 -31.90 -13.27 -11.31
N LEU A 69 -31.91 -13.51 -12.63
CA LEU A 69 -32.14 -12.46 -13.63
C LEU A 69 -33.60 -12.00 -13.63
N LEU A 70 -34.56 -12.92 -13.55
CA LEU A 70 -35.99 -12.61 -13.54
C LEU A 70 -36.46 -11.92 -12.24
N GLU A 71 -35.67 -11.95 -11.16
CA GLU A 71 -35.93 -11.16 -9.95
C GLU A 71 -35.83 -9.64 -10.21
N ASP A 72 -35.16 -9.21 -11.28
CA ASP A 72 -35.20 -7.83 -11.77
C ASP A 72 -36.22 -7.69 -12.90
N HIS A 73 -37.39 -7.13 -12.58
CA HIS A 73 -38.48 -6.89 -13.54
C HIS A 73 -38.11 -5.92 -14.68
N ASN A 74 -36.99 -5.20 -14.60
CA ASN A 74 -36.52 -4.39 -15.72
C ASN A 74 -35.78 -5.21 -16.79
N ILE A 75 -35.45 -6.47 -16.51
CA ILE A 75 -34.85 -7.40 -17.47
C ILE A 75 -35.94 -8.08 -18.31
N ASP A 76 -37.00 -8.60 -17.68
CA ASP A 76 -38.16 -9.22 -18.36
C ASP A 76 -39.27 -8.16 -18.52
N THR A 77 -39.11 -7.30 -19.53
CA THR A 77 -39.94 -6.11 -19.74
C THR A 77 -41.36 -6.42 -20.17
N ASN A 78 -41.60 -7.60 -20.74
CA ASN A 78 -42.92 -8.07 -21.14
C ASN A 78 -43.55 -9.04 -20.11
N ASN A 79 -42.84 -9.35 -19.02
CA ASN A 79 -43.24 -10.23 -17.91
C ASN A 79 -43.72 -11.61 -18.36
N ASN A 80 -43.10 -12.18 -19.40
CA ASN A 80 -43.49 -13.50 -19.92
C ASN A 80 -42.71 -14.67 -19.26
N GLY A 81 -41.80 -14.37 -18.32
CA GLY A 81 -40.97 -15.35 -17.62
C GLY A 81 -39.78 -15.88 -18.45
N LYS A 82 -39.52 -15.26 -19.59
CA LYS A 82 -38.36 -15.50 -20.46
C LYS A 82 -37.55 -14.22 -20.57
N ILE A 83 -36.36 -14.36 -21.15
CA ILE A 83 -35.48 -13.23 -21.39
C ILE A 83 -35.20 -13.26 -22.88
N GLU A 84 -35.71 -12.30 -23.63
CA GLU A 84 -35.38 -12.17 -25.04
C GLU A 84 -34.04 -11.45 -25.24
N VAL A 85 -33.39 -11.72 -26.37
CA VAL A 85 -32.12 -11.08 -26.76
C VAL A 85 -32.29 -9.56 -26.84
N SER A 86 -33.46 -9.08 -27.28
CA SER A 86 -33.79 -7.65 -27.34
C SER A 86 -33.80 -7.02 -25.95
N GLU A 87 -34.39 -7.68 -24.96
CA GLU A 87 -34.46 -7.22 -23.58
C GLU A 87 -33.07 -7.22 -22.92
N ALA A 88 -32.33 -8.33 -23.04
CA ALA A 88 -30.97 -8.43 -22.51
C ALA A 88 -30.03 -7.36 -23.12
N GLN A 89 -30.23 -7.02 -24.40
CA GLN A 89 -29.48 -5.95 -25.06
C GLN A 89 -29.95 -4.55 -24.65
N ALA A 90 -31.24 -4.35 -24.38
CA ALA A 90 -31.76 -3.07 -23.89
C ALA A 90 -31.31 -2.78 -22.45
N TYR A 91 -31.11 -3.83 -21.65
CA TYR A 91 -30.71 -3.69 -20.25
C TYR A 91 -29.25 -3.20 -20.12
N ALA A 92 -29.09 -2.04 -19.46
CA ALA A 92 -27.81 -1.36 -19.31
C ALA A 92 -27.44 -1.07 -17.83
N GLN A 93 -28.20 -1.63 -16.89
CA GLN A 93 -28.02 -1.38 -15.46
C GLN A 93 -27.10 -2.46 -14.82
N HIS A 94 -27.13 -2.54 -13.49
CA HIS A 94 -26.34 -3.47 -12.68
C HIS A 94 -27.02 -4.83 -12.59
N ILE A 95 -26.30 -5.91 -12.91
CA ILE A 95 -26.78 -7.27 -12.65
C ILE A 95 -26.17 -7.80 -11.35
N PHE A 96 -27.03 -8.31 -10.47
CA PHE A 96 -26.63 -9.02 -9.25
C PHE A 96 -26.90 -10.52 -9.36
N VAL A 97 -25.84 -11.31 -9.28
CA VAL A 97 -25.89 -12.77 -9.26
C VAL A 97 -25.32 -13.27 -7.95
N SER A 98 -26.15 -13.88 -7.11
CA SER A 98 -25.70 -14.52 -5.88
C SER A 98 -26.46 -15.79 -5.59
N GLY A 99 -25.74 -16.86 -5.25
CA GLY A 99 -26.38 -18.11 -4.82
C GLY A 99 -25.45 -19.30 -4.87
N SER A 100 -25.36 -20.03 -3.76
CA SER A 100 -24.48 -21.20 -3.61
C SER A 100 -24.83 -22.37 -4.51
N GLN A 101 -25.95 -22.32 -5.23
CA GLN A 101 -26.36 -23.36 -6.18
C GLN A 101 -26.21 -22.93 -7.65
N ILE A 102 -25.84 -21.68 -7.93
CA ILE A 102 -25.59 -21.22 -9.29
C ILE A 102 -24.26 -21.82 -9.76
N SER A 103 -24.30 -22.57 -10.85
CA SER A 103 -23.19 -23.39 -11.36
C SER A 103 -22.76 -23.02 -12.77
N ASN A 104 -23.59 -22.28 -13.51
CA ASN A 104 -23.32 -21.83 -14.86
C ASN A 104 -23.93 -20.43 -15.12
N LEU A 105 -23.19 -19.53 -15.79
CA LEU A 105 -23.64 -18.19 -16.19
C LEU A 105 -23.89 -18.05 -17.70
N LYS A 106 -24.00 -19.15 -18.44
CA LYS A 106 -24.36 -19.14 -19.85
C LYS A 106 -25.63 -18.32 -20.07
N GLY A 107 -25.59 -17.41 -21.04
CA GLY A 107 -26.61 -16.40 -21.29
C GLY A 107 -26.16 -14.99 -20.90
N ILE A 108 -25.17 -14.83 -20.01
CA ILE A 108 -24.65 -13.50 -19.63
C ILE A 108 -24.06 -12.74 -20.82
N GLU A 109 -23.60 -13.44 -21.86
CA GLU A 109 -23.06 -12.85 -23.09
C GLU A 109 -24.10 -12.06 -23.91
N ALA A 110 -25.40 -12.27 -23.67
CA ALA A 110 -26.48 -11.52 -24.31
C ALA A 110 -26.59 -10.08 -23.76
N PHE A 111 -26.19 -9.87 -22.50
CA PHE A 111 -26.24 -8.60 -21.79
C PHE A 111 -25.06 -7.68 -22.17
N LYS A 112 -25.01 -7.24 -23.43
CA LYS A 112 -23.87 -6.49 -24.00
C LYS A 112 -23.72 -5.07 -23.42
N ASN A 113 -24.79 -4.49 -22.90
CA ASN A 113 -24.84 -3.09 -22.51
C ASN A 113 -24.77 -2.83 -21.00
N ILE A 114 -24.68 -3.88 -20.17
CA ILE A 114 -24.54 -3.73 -18.73
C ILE A 114 -23.29 -2.95 -18.35
N ASN A 115 -23.45 -2.02 -17.41
CA ASN A 115 -22.36 -1.20 -16.91
C ASN A 115 -21.69 -1.82 -15.67
N SER A 116 -22.37 -2.73 -14.98
CA SER A 116 -21.88 -3.29 -13.73
C SER A 116 -22.41 -4.70 -13.50
N LEU A 117 -21.56 -5.56 -12.96
CA LEU A 117 -21.89 -6.96 -12.70
C LEU A 117 -21.34 -7.38 -11.34
N SER A 118 -22.21 -7.95 -10.52
CA SER A 118 -21.84 -8.57 -9.24
C SER A 118 -22.12 -10.06 -9.29
N ILE A 119 -21.09 -10.87 -9.07
CA ILE A 119 -21.22 -12.33 -9.00
C ILE A 119 -20.61 -12.80 -7.69
N SER A 120 -21.42 -13.45 -6.86
CA SER A 120 -20.92 -13.90 -5.57
C SER A 120 -21.49 -15.18 -5.04
N LYS A 121 -20.67 -15.85 -4.21
CA LYS A 121 -21.04 -17.09 -3.52
C LYS A 121 -21.60 -18.15 -4.49
N THR A 122 -21.07 -18.25 -5.70
CA THR A 122 -21.52 -19.24 -6.69
C THR A 122 -20.61 -20.48 -6.71
N ARG A 123 -21.02 -21.53 -7.44
CA ARG A 123 -20.26 -22.75 -7.69
C ARG A 123 -19.75 -22.85 -9.14
N ILE A 124 -19.75 -21.72 -9.86
CA ILE A 124 -19.26 -21.66 -11.25
C ILE A 124 -17.78 -22.03 -11.30
N ARG A 125 -17.39 -22.77 -12.34
CA ARG A 125 -15.99 -23.19 -12.57
C ARG A 125 -15.26 -22.30 -13.57
N GLU A 126 -16.03 -21.68 -14.45
CA GLU A 126 -15.56 -20.79 -15.49
C GLU A 126 -16.50 -19.60 -15.62
N ILE A 127 -16.01 -18.55 -16.27
CA ILE A 127 -16.78 -17.37 -16.59
C ILE A 127 -16.20 -16.76 -17.88
N ASP A 128 -17.06 -16.42 -18.82
CA ASP A 128 -16.72 -15.67 -20.02
C ASP A 128 -17.46 -14.33 -20.01
N LEU A 129 -16.72 -13.24 -19.83
CA LEU A 129 -17.23 -11.87 -19.90
C LEU A 129 -16.81 -11.14 -21.19
N SER A 130 -16.33 -11.87 -22.19
CA SER A 130 -15.74 -11.30 -23.42
C SER A 130 -16.73 -10.46 -24.24
N LYS A 131 -18.04 -10.68 -24.06
CA LYS A 131 -19.11 -9.93 -24.74
C LYS A 131 -19.65 -8.76 -23.92
N ASN A 132 -19.39 -8.71 -22.61
CA ASN A 132 -19.83 -7.63 -21.72
C ASN A 132 -18.82 -6.47 -21.75
N THR A 133 -18.50 -5.97 -22.95
CA THR A 133 -17.39 -5.02 -23.17
C THR A 133 -17.65 -3.61 -22.63
N LYS A 134 -18.90 -3.30 -22.27
CA LYS A 134 -19.31 -2.02 -21.67
C LYS A 134 -19.22 -1.99 -20.14
N LEU A 135 -18.77 -3.08 -19.49
CA LEU A 135 -18.58 -3.10 -18.04
C LEU A 135 -17.62 -2.00 -17.58
N ILE A 136 -18.09 -1.20 -16.63
CA ILE A 136 -17.37 -0.16 -15.89
C ILE A 136 -16.96 -0.69 -14.51
N ALA A 137 -17.79 -1.52 -13.88
CA ALA A 137 -17.49 -2.13 -12.59
C ALA A 137 -17.74 -3.65 -12.55
N LEU A 138 -16.85 -4.38 -11.89
CA LEU A 138 -17.00 -5.82 -11.64
C LEU A 138 -16.78 -6.15 -10.17
N PHE A 139 -17.75 -6.79 -9.54
CA PHE A 139 -17.67 -7.30 -8.18
C PHE A 139 -17.77 -8.83 -8.21
N PHE A 140 -16.63 -9.50 -8.10
CA PHE A 140 -16.52 -10.95 -8.26
C PHE A 140 -15.96 -11.58 -6.99
N TYR A 141 -16.80 -11.95 -6.03
CA TYR A 141 -16.33 -12.37 -4.70
C TYR A 141 -16.87 -13.74 -4.26
N LYS A 142 -16.04 -14.55 -3.61
CA LYS A 142 -16.43 -15.86 -3.05
C LYS A 142 -16.88 -16.90 -4.11
N ASN A 143 -16.28 -16.88 -5.29
CA ASN A 143 -16.42 -17.86 -6.37
C ASN A 143 -15.21 -18.80 -6.37
N TYR A 144 -15.11 -19.64 -5.34
CA TYR A 144 -13.92 -20.44 -5.01
C TYR A 144 -13.55 -21.53 -6.02
N LYS A 145 -14.35 -21.74 -7.07
CA LYS A 145 -14.08 -22.75 -8.11
C LYS A 145 -13.50 -22.15 -9.39
N VAL A 146 -13.47 -20.82 -9.52
CA VAL A 146 -12.80 -20.13 -10.62
C VAL A 146 -11.35 -19.86 -10.26
N THR A 147 -10.44 -20.31 -11.11
CA THR A 147 -8.98 -20.14 -10.98
C THR A 147 -8.42 -19.09 -11.94
N ASP A 148 -9.14 -18.80 -13.02
CA ASP A 148 -8.67 -17.92 -14.08
C ASP A 148 -9.76 -16.90 -14.41
N LEU A 149 -9.40 -15.62 -14.41
CA LEU A 149 -10.30 -14.54 -14.75
C LEU A 149 -9.66 -13.67 -15.83
N ASP A 150 -10.13 -13.85 -17.06
CA ASP A 150 -9.73 -13.02 -18.20
C ASP A 150 -10.68 -11.83 -18.38
N LEU A 151 -10.16 -10.62 -18.18
CA LEU A 151 -10.85 -9.35 -18.40
C LEU A 151 -10.20 -8.56 -19.55
N SER A 152 -9.49 -9.24 -20.45
CA SER A 152 -8.78 -8.63 -21.58
C SER A 152 -9.70 -7.84 -22.53
N LYS A 153 -10.98 -8.24 -22.64
CA LYS A 153 -11.99 -7.58 -23.49
C LYS A 153 -12.78 -6.49 -22.77
N ASN A 154 -12.74 -6.45 -21.44
CA ASN A 154 -13.50 -5.49 -20.63
C ASN A 154 -12.67 -4.21 -20.42
N THR A 155 -12.24 -3.59 -21.52
CA THR A 155 -11.26 -2.48 -21.50
C THR A 155 -11.78 -1.17 -20.91
N LYS A 156 -13.08 -1.10 -20.60
CA LYS A 156 -13.77 0.03 -19.98
C LYS A 156 -13.88 -0.06 -18.46
N LEU A 157 -13.41 -1.15 -17.85
CA LEU A 157 -13.47 -1.33 -16.40
C LEU A 157 -12.68 -0.24 -15.67
N GLU A 158 -13.35 0.50 -14.79
CA GLU A 158 -12.77 1.50 -13.89
C GLU A 158 -12.56 0.93 -12.48
N SER A 159 -13.36 -0.05 -12.07
CA SER A 159 -13.33 -0.67 -10.74
C SER A 159 -13.46 -2.19 -10.82
N ILE A 160 -12.48 -2.90 -10.28
CA ILE A 160 -12.49 -4.37 -10.19
C ILE A 160 -12.32 -4.77 -8.73
N ARG A 161 -13.31 -5.47 -8.17
CA ARG A 161 -13.23 -6.10 -6.85
C ARG A 161 -13.44 -7.60 -7.01
N CYS A 162 -12.35 -8.33 -7.11
CA CYS A 162 -12.31 -9.78 -7.31
C CYS A 162 -11.71 -10.53 -6.10
N SER A 163 -11.94 -10.03 -4.89
CA SER A 163 -11.35 -10.58 -3.67
C SER A 163 -12.05 -11.84 -3.16
N ARG A 164 -11.30 -12.63 -2.38
CA ARG A 164 -11.77 -13.89 -1.77
C ARG A 164 -12.22 -14.92 -2.81
N ASN A 165 -11.38 -15.20 -3.81
CA ASN A 165 -11.57 -16.33 -4.73
C ASN A 165 -10.37 -17.27 -4.64
N ASN A 166 -10.22 -18.16 -5.64
CA ASN A 166 -9.06 -19.02 -5.80
C ASN A 166 -8.27 -18.67 -7.08
N LEU A 167 -8.30 -17.39 -7.51
CA LEU A 167 -7.65 -16.98 -8.75
C LEU A 167 -6.15 -17.22 -8.69
N GLU A 168 -5.64 -17.99 -9.63
CA GLU A 168 -4.23 -18.24 -9.91
C GLU A 168 -3.74 -17.31 -11.04
N SER A 169 -4.63 -16.91 -11.94
CA SER A 169 -4.38 -15.90 -12.97
C SER A 169 -5.46 -14.81 -13.02
N LEU A 170 -5.04 -13.60 -13.39
CA LEU A 170 -5.90 -12.44 -13.60
C LEU A 170 -5.33 -11.59 -14.73
N THR A 171 -6.06 -11.50 -15.83
CA THR A 171 -5.65 -10.71 -17.01
C THR A 171 -6.47 -9.44 -17.10
N ILE A 172 -5.81 -8.29 -17.10
CA ILE A 172 -6.46 -6.97 -17.16
C ILE A 172 -5.75 -6.10 -18.19
N LEU A 173 -6.51 -5.57 -19.16
CA LEU A 173 -6.01 -4.63 -20.18
C LEU A 173 -6.68 -3.25 -20.14
N SER A 174 -7.57 -3.00 -19.16
CA SER A 174 -8.23 -1.71 -19.01
C SER A 174 -7.24 -0.56 -18.81
N ARG A 175 -7.48 0.53 -19.55
CA ARG A 175 -6.73 1.80 -19.46
C ARG A 175 -7.31 2.76 -18.43
N ASP A 176 -8.59 2.58 -18.10
CA ASP A 176 -9.35 3.48 -17.24
C ASP A 176 -9.48 2.98 -15.79
N LEU A 177 -8.91 1.81 -15.49
CA LEU A 177 -8.90 1.23 -14.14
C LEU A 177 -8.29 2.18 -13.10
N THR A 178 -9.07 2.50 -12.08
CA THR A 178 -8.70 3.34 -10.93
C THR A 178 -8.57 2.54 -9.63
N LEU A 179 -9.37 1.48 -9.47
CA LEU A 179 -9.39 0.62 -8.28
C LEU A 179 -9.28 -0.85 -8.67
N LEU A 180 -8.33 -1.56 -8.07
CA LEU A 180 -8.23 -3.02 -8.14
C LEU A 180 -8.08 -3.62 -6.74
N ASP A 181 -9.08 -4.39 -6.33
CA ASP A 181 -8.98 -5.32 -5.20
C ASP A 181 -8.99 -6.76 -5.73
N CYS A 182 -7.86 -7.43 -5.64
CA CYS A 182 -7.68 -8.86 -5.94
C CYS A 182 -7.16 -9.61 -4.71
N SER A 183 -7.43 -9.10 -3.51
CA SER A 183 -6.97 -9.70 -2.26
C SER A 183 -7.57 -11.07 -1.97
N TYR A 184 -6.90 -11.89 -1.16
CA TYR A 184 -7.35 -13.25 -0.82
C TYR A 184 -7.58 -14.11 -2.07
N ASN A 185 -6.50 -14.29 -2.85
CA ASN A 185 -6.45 -15.17 -4.03
C ASN A 185 -5.15 -16.00 -3.98
N LYS A 186 -4.80 -16.65 -5.08
CA LYS A 186 -3.58 -17.48 -5.22
C LYS A 186 -2.62 -16.94 -6.28
N LEU A 187 -2.74 -15.66 -6.65
CA LEU A 187 -1.93 -15.04 -7.70
C LEU A 187 -0.43 -15.14 -7.35
N SER A 188 0.37 -15.64 -8.28
CA SER A 188 1.84 -15.71 -8.14
C SER A 188 2.55 -14.48 -8.73
N LYS A 189 1.87 -13.78 -9.64
CA LYS A 189 2.33 -12.56 -10.32
C LYS A 189 1.15 -11.62 -10.50
N LEU A 190 1.44 -10.32 -10.53
CA LEU A 190 0.45 -9.31 -10.92
C LEU A 190 1.10 -8.28 -11.83
N PHE A 191 0.50 -8.09 -13.00
CA PHE A 191 0.99 -7.19 -14.02
C PHE A 191 -0.14 -6.33 -14.58
N LEU A 192 0.10 -5.01 -14.65
CA LEU A 192 -0.88 -4.01 -15.06
C LEU A 192 -0.30 -3.12 -16.17
N PRO A 193 -0.13 -3.65 -17.41
CA PRO A 193 0.62 -2.95 -18.46
C PRO A 193 -0.05 -1.62 -18.90
N ASN A 194 -1.37 -1.61 -18.95
CA ASN A 194 -2.17 -0.53 -19.52
C ASN A 194 -2.85 0.35 -18.47
N SER A 195 -2.98 -0.14 -17.24
CA SER A 195 -3.76 0.50 -16.17
C SER A 195 -2.96 1.61 -15.48
N ARG A 196 -2.72 2.72 -16.19
CA ARG A 196 -1.90 3.84 -15.73
C ARG A 196 -2.61 4.75 -14.71
N LYS A 197 -3.94 4.70 -14.67
CA LYS A 197 -4.80 5.52 -13.80
C LYS A 197 -5.08 4.90 -12.43
N VAL A 198 -4.50 3.72 -12.12
CA VAL A 198 -4.75 3.03 -10.84
C VAL A 198 -4.29 3.91 -9.69
N GLN A 199 -5.22 4.20 -8.78
CA GLN A 199 -5.01 4.99 -7.56
C GLN A 199 -4.99 4.09 -6.32
N GLU A 200 -5.79 3.03 -6.32
CA GLU A 200 -5.88 2.07 -5.23
C GLU A 200 -5.65 0.65 -5.76
N LEU A 201 -4.64 -0.02 -5.19
CA LEU A 201 -4.32 -1.40 -5.48
C LEU A 201 -4.23 -2.22 -4.20
N ASN A 202 -5.14 -3.18 -4.05
CA ASN A 202 -5.10 -4.18 -3.01
C ASN A 202 -4.88 -5.58 -3.62
N CYS A 203 -3.72 -6.15 -3.35
CA CYS A 203 -3.33 -7.51 -3.71
C CYS A 203 -2.89 -8.32 -2.48
N HIS A 204 -3.35 -7.91 -1.29
CA HIS A 204 -3.07 -8.57 -0.03
C HIS A 204 -3.47 -10.06 -0.03
N ASN A 205 -2.70 -10.90 0.66
CA ASN A 205 -3.02 -12.32 0.85
C ASN A 205 -3.10 -13.06 -0.50
N ASN A 206 -1.96 -13.09 -1.18
CA ASN A 206 -1.73 -13.83 -2.41
C ASN A 206 -0.40 -14.58 -2.29
N ARG A 207 0.12 -15.10 -3.41
CA ARG A 207 1.41 -15.80 -3.48
C ARG A 207 2.42 -15.01 -4.32
N ILE A 208 2.25 -13.69 -4.42
CA ILE A 208 2.97 -12.87 -5.39
C ILE A 208 4.46 -12.84 -5.04
N THR A 209 5.30 -13.27 -5.98
CA THR A 209 6.76 -13.13 -5.91
C THR A 209 7.26 -11.96 -6.75
N GLU A 210 6.47 -11.54 -7.74
CA GLU A 210 6.80 -10.48 -8.70
C GLU A 210 5.62 -9.53 -8.86
N LEU A 211 5.78 -8.29 -8.37
CA LEU A 211 4.82 -7.21 -8.49
C LEU A 211 5.45 -6.07 -9.30
N LYS A 212 4.99 -5.88 -10.53
CA LYS A 212 5.54 -4.88 -11.47
C LYS A 212 4.56 -3.71 -11.63
N LEU A 213 4.91 -2.57 -11.02
CA LEU A 213 4.05 -1.37 -10.96
C LEU A 213 4.72 -0.09 -11.51
N SER A 214 5.69 -0.23 -12.41
CA SER A 214 6.50 0.89 -12.90
C SER A 214 5.73 1.97 -13.67
N ARG A 215 4.49 1.69 -14.09
CA ARG A 215 3.65 2.60 -14.89
C ARG A 215 2.52 3.27 -14.08
N GLN A 216 2.29 2.85 -12.84
CA GLN A 216 1.20 3.32 -11.97
C GLN A 216 1.62 4.59 -11.22
N LYS A 217 1.81 5.69 -11.96
CA LYS A 217 2.23 7.00 -11.40
C LYS A 217 1.16 7.65 -10.52
N GLU A 218 -0.10 7.28 -10.73
CA GLU A 218 -1.26 7.81 -10.00
C GLU A 218 -1.57 7.07 -8.69
N LEU A 219 -0.77 6.05 -8.35
CA LEU A 219 -1.00 5.21 -7.18
C LEU A 219 -0.89 6.02 -5.88
N LYS A 220 -1.99 6.04 -5.11
CA LYS A 220 -2.10 6.68 -3.79
C LYS A 220 -2.00 5.64 -2.68
N THR A 221 -2.58 4.46 -2.88
CA THR A 221 -2.62 3.39 -1.88
C THR A 221 -2.21 2.06 -2.51
N LEU A 222 -1.21 1.42 -1.89
CA LEU A 222 -0.78 0.06 -2.22
C LEU A 222 -0.85 -0.83 -0.98
N ASN A 223 -1.71 -1.85 -1.04
CA ASN A 223 -1.66 -2.97 -0.12
C ASN A 223 -1.18 -4.24 -0.83
N CYS A 224 0.01 -4.70 -0.46
CA CYS A 224 0.63 -5.93 -0.94
C CYS A 224 1.06 -6.84 0.22
N GLN A 225 0.45 -6.67 1.40
CA GLN A 225 0.80 -7.44 2.60
C GLN A 225 0.52 -8.93 2.43
N TYR A 226 1.24 -9.79 3.14
CA TYR A 226 1.06 -11.24 3.10
C TYR A 226 1.21 -11.79 1.67
N ASN A 227 2.40 -11.57 1.12
CA ASN A 227 2.83 -12.11 -0.16
C ASN A 227 4.24 -12.73 -0.01
N LYS A 228 4.92 -13.02 -1.11
CA LYS A 228 6.26 -13.61 -1.13
C LYS A 228 7.28 -12.69 -1.78
N LEU A 229 7.05 -11.37 -1.75
CA LEU A 229 7.90 -10.37 -2.39
C LEU A 229 9.29 -10.34 -1.75
N THR A 230 10.34 -10.46 -2.55
CA THR A 230 11.74 -10.27 -2.13
C THR A 230 12.25 -8.86 -2.42
N GLN A 231 11.60 -8.19 -3.37
CA GLN A 231 11.83 -6.82 -3.79
C GLN A 231 10.48 -6.16 -4.09
N LEU A 232 10.44 -4.83 -3.95
CA LEU A 232 9.28 -4.02 -4.30
C LEU A 232 9.78 -2.76 -5.01
N ASP A 233 9.53 -2.69 -6.32
CA ASP A 233 9.86 -1.53 -7.14
C ASP A 233 8.59 -0.79 -7.57
N ILE A 234 8.33 0.31 -6.88
CA ILE A 234 7.27 1.28 -7.14
C ILE A 234 7.84 2.69 -7.26
N ASN A 235 9.08 2.84 -7.71
CA ASN A 235 9.82 4.12 -7.65
C ASN A 235 9.14 5.30 -8.38
N ASN A 236 8.21 5.02 -9.30
CA ASN A 236 7.48 6.02 -10.07
C ASN A 236 6.16 6.49 -9.44
N SER A 237 5.71 5.88 -8.34
CA SER A 237 4.46 6.22 -7.65
C SER A 237 4.64 7.39 -6.68
N THR A 238 4.95 8.58 -7.18
CA THR A 238 5.25 9.77 -6.36
C THR A 238 4.04 10.35 -5.62
N LYS A 239 2.82 9.91 -5.97
CA LYS A 239 1.56 10.27 -5.31
C LYS A 239 1.20 9.36 -4.13
N LEU A 240 2.05 8.39 -3.77
CA LEU A 240 1.75 7.40 -2.74
C LEU A 240 1.61 8.04 -1.35
N GLU A 241 0.48 7.75 -0.70
CA GLU A 241 0.10 8.21 0.64
C GLU A 241 0.06 7.02 1.62
N GLY A 242 -0.30 5.82 1.16
CA GLY A 242 -0.31 4.60 1.98
C GLY A 242 0.45 3.44 1.33
N LEU A 243 1.46 2.92 2.02
CA LEU A 243 2.21 1.73 1.62
C LEU A 243 2.14 0.64 2.70
N TYR A 244 1.47 -0.45 2.37
CA TYR A 244 1.31 -1.62 3.23
C TYR A 244 1.98 -2.82 2.58
N CYS A 245 3.20 -3.16 3.02
CA CYS A 245 4.00 -4.26 2.47
C CYS A 245 4.52 -5.24 3.54
N SER A 246 3.88 -5.25 4.72
CA SER A 246 4.18 -6.19 5.81
C SER A 246 4.00 -7.65 5.41
N ASN A 247 4.65 -8.56 6.14
CA ASN A 247 4.58 -10.01 5.89
C ASN A 247 5.01 -10.36 4.45
N ASN A 248 6.23 -9.98 4.12
CA ASN A 248 6.91 -10.31 2.87
C ASN A 248 8.35 -10.75 3.20
N LYS A 249 9.22 -10.81 2.19
CA LYS A 249 10.64 -11.18 2.33
C LYS A 249 11.57 -10.06 1.86
N LEU A 250 11.13 -8.80 1.94
CA LEU A 250 11.88 -7.65 1.45
C LEU A 250 13.19 -7.50 2.22
N LYS A 251 14.31 -7.39 1.51
CA LYS A 251 15.64 -7.11 2.10
C LYS A 251 15.96 -5.62 2.14
N SER A 252 15.37 -4.86 1.24
CA SER A 252 15.55 -3.41 1.11
C SER A 252 14.25 -2.76 0.66
N LEU A 253 14.06 -1.50 1.05
CA LEU A 253 12.97 -0.66 0.57
C LEU A 253 13.47 0.79 0.47
N ASN A 254 13.34 1.39 -0.72
CA ASN A 254 13.66 2.80 -0.94
C ASN A 254 12.38 3.63 -0.95
N THR A 255 12.20 4.48 0.05
CA THR A 255 11.00 5.34 0.19
C THR A 255 11.27 6.81 -0.16
N SER A 256 12.47 7.14 -0.67
CA SER A 256 12.94 8.52 -0.86
C SER A 256 12.06 9.36 -1.81
N LYS A 257 11.36 8.71 -2.74
CA LYS A 257 10.46 9.36 -3.71
C LYS A 257 9.03 9.54 -3.20
N TYR A 258 8.63 8.88 -2.12
CA TYR A 258 7.27 8.91 -1.58
C TYR A 258 7.09 10.04 -0.56
N THR A 259 7.34 11.28 -0.97
CA THR A 259 7.31 12.44 -0.05
C THR A 259 5.92 12.77 0.50
N LYS A 260 4.87 12.20 -0.09
CA LYS A 260 3.47 12.31 0.37
C LYS A 260 3.04 11.20 1.34
N LEU A 261 3.93 10.26 1.66
CA LEU A 261 3.58 9.08 2.45
C LEU A 261 3.14 9.47 3.87
N VAL A 262 1.95 8.98 4.25
CA VAL A 262 1.31 9.18 5.56
C VAL A 262 1.38 7.89 6.38
N TYR A 263 1.21 6.74 5.73
CA TYR A 263 1.22 5.42 6.35
C TYR A 263 2.27 4.51 5.70
N LEU A 264 3.19 3.97 6.49
CA LEU A 264 4.22 3.04 6.04
C LEU A 264 4.30 1.81 6.93
N TYR A 265 3.75 0.67 6.47
CA TYR A 265 3.78 -0.59 7.21
C TYR A 265 4.67 -1.61 6.49
N THR A 266 5.84 -1.86 7.07
CA THR A 266 6.91 -2.72 6.57
C THR A 266 7.22 -3.89 7.50
N SER A 267 6.42 -4.09 8.56
CA SER A 267 6.65 -5.12 9.56
C SER A 267 6.76 -6.54 9.00
N PHE A 268 7.46 -7.43 9.69
CA PHE A 268 7.65 -8.82 9.26
C PHE A 268 8.25 -8.90 7.84
N ASN A 269 9.44 -8.30 7.70
CA ASN A 269 10.29 -8.38 6.52
C ASN A 269 11.74 -8.67 6.96
N ASN A 270 12.69 -8.58 6.03
CA ASN A 270 14.12 -8.78 6.29
C ASN A 270 14.93 -7.48 6.08
N LEU A 271 14.34 -6.31 6.33
CA LEU A 271 14.99 -5.02 6.10
C LEU A 271 16.17 -4.85 7.08
N THR A 272 17.35 -4.51 6.55
CA THR A 272 18.54 -4.20 7.35
C THR A 272 18.73 -2.70 7.61
N SER A 273 18.09 -1.87 6.79
CA SER A 273 18.09 -0.42 6.89
C SER A 273 16.78 0.14 6.36
N LEU A 274 16.32 1.26 6.94
CA LEU A 274 15.15 1.99 6.48
C LEU A 274 15.38 3.49 6.67
N ASN A 275 15.44 4.24 5.57
CA ASN A 275 15.61 5.69 5.61
C ASN A 275 14.27 6.38 5.32
N VAL A 276 13.69 7.03 6.33
CA VAL A 276 12.40 7.74 6.25
C VAL A 276 12.53 9.26 6.27
N SER A 277 13.75 9.80 6.13
CA SER A 277 14.05 11.23 6.24
C SER A 277 13.31 12.12 5.24
N LYS A 278 12.91 11.56 4.08
CA LYS A 278 12.15 12.27 3.04
C LYS A 278 10.64 12.14 3.20
N ASN A 279 10.16 11.27 4.09
CA ASN A 279 8.74 11.01 4.30
C ASN A 279 8.21 11.89 5.46
N THR A 280 8.40 13.20 5.36
CA THR A 280 8.14 14.17 6.45
C THR A 280 6.66 14.30 6.83
N LYS A 281 5.74 13.75 6.03
CA LYS A 281 4.30 13.68 6.29
C LYS A 281 3.84 12.40 6.99
N LEU A 282 4.77 11.49 7.36
CA LEU A 282 4.42 10.24 8.02
C LEU A 282 3.69 10.51 9.33
N LYS A 283 2.55 9.84 9.51
CA LYS A 283 1.81 9.77 10.76
C LYS A 283 1.99 8.42 11.44
N GLN A 284 2.09 7.34 10.66
CA GLN A 284 2.32 6.01 11.23
C GLN A 284 3.45 5.27 10.50
N LEU A 285 4.42 4.82 11.28
CA LEU A 285 5.50 3.96 10.85
C LEU A 285 5.46 2.64 11.63
N ARG A 286 5.21 1.54 10.92
CA ARG A 286 5.28 0.19 11.48
C ARG A 286 6.39 -0.59 10.78
N CYS A 287 7.49 -0.81 11.48
CA CYS A 287 8.69 -1.48 10.97
C CYS A 287 9.22 -2.58 11.91
N HIS A 288 8.39 -3.01 12.87
CA HIS A 288 8.73 -4.08 13.80
C HIS A 288 8.99 -5.43 13.11
N SER A 289 9.71 -6.34 13.77
CA SER A 289 10.06 -7.66 13.21
C SER A 289 10.80 -7.54 11.88
N ASN A 290 11.93 -6.82 11.91
CA ASN A 290 12.89 -6.67 10.81
C ASN A 290 14.31 -6.90 11.37
N LYS A 291 15.35 -6.50 10.64
CA LYS A 291 16.77 -6.62 11.02
C LYS A 291 17.47 -5.26 11.06
N LEU A 292 16.73 -4.20 11.38
CA LEU A 292 17.25 -2.83 11.37
C LEU A 292 18.30 -2.65 12.47
N LYS A 293 19.42 -2.01 12.14
CA LYS A 293 20.50 -1.67 13.12
C LYS A 293 20.39 -0.26 13.69
N SER A 294 19.81 0.65 12.92
CA SER A 294 19.59 2.03 13.34
C SER A 294 18.30 2.55 12.71
N LEU A 295 17.64 3.47 13.40
CA LEU A 295 16.47 4.17 12.87
C LEU A 295 16.50 5.63 13.32
N ASP A 296 16.31 6.54 12.37
CA ASP A 296 16.20 7.97 12.62
C ASP A 296 14.85 8.46 12.08
N VAL A 297 14.01 8.96 12.98
CA VAL A 297 12.70 9.53 12.70
C VAL A 297 12.64 11.02 13.06
N SER A 298 13.78 11.67 13.30
CA SER A 298 13.87 13.09 13.70
C SER A 298 13.28 14.07 12.68
N LYS A 299 13.18 13.65 11.41
CA LYS A 299 12.56 14.45 10.32
C LYS A 299 11.06 14.19 10.16
N ASN A 300 10.51 13.19 10.84
CA ASN A 300 9.10 12.81 10.74
C ASN A 300 8.30 13.51 11.86
N THR A 301 8.32 14.85 11.90
CA THR A 301 7.74 15.65 13.00
C THR A 301 6.22 15.51 13.15
N THR A 302 5.54 14.94 12.15
CA THR A 302 4.11 14.61 12.18
C THR A 302 3.80 13.20 12.69
N LEU A 303 4.83 12.41 13.06
CA LEU A 303 4.66 11.02 13.43
C LEU A 303 3.87 10.90 14.74
N GLU A 304 2.80 10.11 14.71
CA GLU A 304 1.87 9.84 15.81
C GLU A 304 2.10 8.44 16.39
N ILE A 305 2.45 7.46 15.55
CA ILE A 305 2.66 6.06 15.94
C ILE A 305 3.96 5.51 15.34
N LEU A 306 4.82 4.97 16.19
CA LEU A 306 6.03 4.23 15.82
C LEU A 306 6.04 2.84 16.44
N THR A 307 6.07 1.79 15.62
CA THR A 307 6.44 0.44 16.08
C THR A 307 7.73 -0.01 15.41
N CYS A 308 8.79 -0.17 16.20
CA CYS A 308 10.11 -0.62 15.76
C CYS A 308 10.65 -1.76 16.64
N ASN A 309 9.79 -2.37 17.46
CA ASN A 309 10.14 -3.49 18.31
C ASN A 309 10.63 -4.71 17.52
N SER A 310 11.33 -5.62 18.19
CA SER A 310 11.81 -6.88 17.59
C SER A 310 12.68 -6.62 16.34
N ASN A 311 13.71 -5.80 16.53
CA ASN A 311 14.74 -5.49 15.55
C ASN A 311 16.13 -5.71 16.18
N ASN A 312 17.19 -5.24 15.52
CA ASN A 312 18.55 -5.26 16.04
C ASN A 312 19.06 -3.82 16.27
N LEU A 313 18.18 -2.90 16.66
CA LEU A 313 18.53 -1.49 16.78
C LEU A 313 19.54 -1.32 17.92
N THR A 314 20.64 -0.62 17.64
CA THR A 314 21.57 -0.11 18.66
C THR A 314 21.46 1.40 18.81
N ASN A 315 20.82 2.07 17.85
CA ASN A 315 20.59 3.52 17.85
C ASN A 315 19.18 3.84 17.34
N LEU A 316 18.43 4.60 18.13
CA LEU A 316 17.13 5.16 17.75
C LEU A 316 17.12 6.66 18.04
N ILE A 317 16.94 7.45 16.99
CA ILE A 317 16.77 8.91 17.08
C ILE A 317 15.30 9.24 16.86
N ALA A 318 14.62 9.64 17.92
CA ALA A 318 13.21 10.01 17.95
C ALA A 318 12.99 11.44 18.46
N SER A 319 14.00 12.29 18.34
CA SER A 319 13.90 13.69 18.74
C SER A 319 13.00 14.49 17.80
N ASN A 320 12.49 15.64 18.25
CA ASN A 320 11.57 16.49 17.48
C ASN A 320 10.27 15.80 17.03
N ASN A 321 9.79 14.81 17.79
CA ASN A 321 8.55 14.10 17.53
C ASN A 321 7.51 14.39 18.63
N SER A 322 7.15 15.67 18.80
CA SER A 322 6.19 16.10 19.84
C SER A 322 4.78 15.52 19.68
N LYS A 323 4.43 15.04 18.47
CA LYS A 323 3.16 14.38 18.18
C LYS A 323 3.19 12.86 18.39
N LEU A 324 4.35 12.27 18.71
CA LEU A 324 4.51 10.83 18.83
C LEU A 324 3.90 10.34 20.14
N ASP A 325 2.63 9.96 20.05
CA ASP A 325 1.80 9.52 21.16
C ASP A 325 2.10 8.06 21.56
N TYR A 326 2.38 7.20 20.59
CA TYR A 326 2.71 5.81 20.84
C TYR A 326 4.02 5.40 20.18
N MET A 327 4.98 4.92 20.99
CA MET A 327 6.19 4.27 20.51
C MET A 327 6.37 2.92 21.17
N ASN A 328 6.69 1.89 20.37
CA ASN A 328 7.18 0.61 20.88
C ASN A 328 8.53 0.27 20.25
N ALA A 329 9.57 0.31 21.08
CA ALA A 329 10.97 0.03 20.75
C ALA A 329 11.54 -1.20 21.49
N ARG A 330 10.70 -2.00 22.15
CA ARG A 330 11.12 -3.21 22.89
C ARG A 330 11.77 -4.27 22.02
N TYR A 331 12.47 -5.20 22.64
CA TYR A 331 13.16 -6.30 21.96
C TYR A 331 14.15 -5.77 20.92
N ASN A 332 15.00 -4.83 21.34
CA ASN A 332 16.14 -4.31 20.60
C ASN A 332 17.41 -4.40 21.47
N SER A 333 18.48 -3.74 21.05
CA SER A 333 19.74 -3.62 21.82
C SER A 333 20.17 -2.16 21.91
N ILE A 334 19.21 -1.28 22.21
CA ILE A 334 19.40 0.17 22.27
C ILE A 334 19.90 0.53 23.67
N ASP A 335 21.08 1.12 23.76
CA ASP A 335 21.59 1.69 25.01
C ASP A 335 20.77 2.94 25.38
N CYS A 336 20.58 3.83 24.41
CA CYS A 336 19.84 5.05 24.62
C CYS A 336 19.01 5.49 23.41
N ILE A 337 17.77 5.89 23.65
CA ILE A 337 16.88 6.51 22.68
C ILE A 337 17.08 8.02 22.75
N VAL A 338 17.46 8.65 21.65
CA VAL A 338 17.62 10.12 21.59
C VAL A 338 16.24 10.75 21.42
N GLY A 339 15.69 11.33 22.48
CA GLY A 339 14.33 11.85 22.55
C GLY A 339 13.63 11.42 23.83
N HIS A 340 12.49 12.05 24.11
CA HIS A 340 11.70 11.78 25.32
C HIS A 340 10.21 11.81 24.98
N PRO A 341 9.36 11.01 25.65
CA PRO A 341 7.91 11.08 25.47
C PRO A 341 7.39 12.47 25.87
N ALA A 342 6.42 12.98 25.10
CA ALA A 342 5.60 14.11 25.53
C ALA A 342 4.69 13.69 26.71
N ASN A 343 4.16 14.66 27.45
CA ASN A 343 3.22 14.38 28.54
C ASN A 343 2.02 13.57 28.02
N GLY A 344 1.74 12.41 28.63
CA GLY A 344 0.66 11.51 28.24
C GLY A 344 1.02 10.49 27.15
N ALA A 345 2.15 10.65 26.47
CA ALA A 345 2.59 9.71 25.44
C ALA A 345 3.08 8.39 26.06
N THR A 346 2.79 7.27 25.39
CA THR A 346 3.19 5.92 25.79
C THR A 346 4.40 5.45 24.98
N TRP A 347 5.59 5.52 25.58
CA TRP A 347 6.83 5.07 24.95
C TRP A 347 7.36 3.81 25.67
N LEU A 348 7.22 2.67 25.00
CA LEU A 348 7.67 1.36 25.48
C LEU A 348 9.11 1.09 25.01
N LYS A 349 10.00 0.84 25.96
CA LYS A 349 11.41 0.45 25.75
C LYS A 349 11.77 -0.78 26.57
N ASP A 350 12.93 -1.36 26.30
CA ASP A 350 13.50 -2.41 27.14
C ASP A 350 13.95 -1.82 28.51
N PRO A 351 14.00 -2.62 29.58
CA PRO A 351 14.35 -2.13 30.92
C PRO A 351 15.69 -1.39 30.98
N GLU A 352 16.71 -1.93 30.31
CA GLU A 352 18.09 -1.41 30.28
C GLU A 352 18.28 -0.19 29.37
N THR A 353 17.32 0.11 28.49
CA THR A 353 17.42 1.25 27.58
C THR A 353 17.12 2.55 28.32
N GLU A 354 17.88 3.61 28.11
CA GLU A 354 17.59 4.95 28.67
C GLU A 354 17.04 5.93 27.62
N PHE A 355 16.52 7.07 28.07
CA PHE A 355 16.22 8.22 27.20
C PHE A 355 17.33 9.26 27.34
N CYS A 356 17.83 9.78 26.21
CA CYS A 356 18.94 10.73 26.16
C CYS A 356 18.50 12.07 25.54
N PRO A 357 19.06 13.20 26.03
CA PRO A 357 18.84 14.51 25.42
C PRO A 357 19.51 14.63 24.04
N GLU A 358 18.95 15.48 23.17
CA GLU A 358 19.47 15.74 21.81
C GLU A 358 20.94 16.18 21.76
N LYS A 359 21.44 16.82 22.83
CA LYS A 359 22.84 17.25 22.95
C LYS A 359 23.80 16.13 23.35
N SER A 360 23.29 14.95 23.68
CA SER A 360 24.11 13.75 23.83
C SER A 360 24.50 13.28 22.44
N ARG A 361 25.67 13.72 21.97
CA ARG A 361 26.37 13.10 20.84
C ARG A 361 26.22 11.58 20.97
N VAL A 362 25.68 10.96 19.93
CA VAL A 362 25.66 9.51 19.73
C VAL A 362 27.07 8.97 19.99
N ILE A 363 27.33 8.47 21.19
CA ILE A 363 28.46 7.57 21.42
C ILE A 363 27.87 6.18 21.22
N SER A 364 27.73 5.81 19.96
CA SER A 364 27.64 4.41 19.55
C SER A 364 28.85 3.70 20.19
N ARG A 365 28.61 2.84 21.18
CA ARG A 365 29.59 1.89 21.68
C ARG A 365 29.77 0.77 20.67
N THR A 366 30.21 1.10 19.46
CA THR A 366 30.77 0.13 18.51
C THR A 366 31.65 0.85 17.48
N ALA A 367 32.95 0.83 17.76
CA ALA A 367 34.10 0.97 16.85
C ALA A 367 34.26 2.25 16.01
N LYS A 368 35.00 3.24 16.52
CA LYS A 368 36.42 3.48 16.17
C LYS A 368 36.95 4.71 16.92
N LYS A 369 38.05 4.49 17.63
CA LYS A 369 39.06 5.51 17.95
C LYS A 369 39.41 6.23 16.65
N GLU A 370 39.14 7.52 16.58
CA GLU A 370 40.04 8.56 16.06
C GLU A 370 39.31 9.91 16.11
N GLY A 371 39.93 10.88 16.79
CA GLY A 371 39.61 12.29 16.55
C GLY A 371 38.62 13.00 17.47
N LEU A 372 38.66 12.80 18.79
CA LEU A 372 38.20 13.83 19.73
C LEU A 372 39.14 13.86 20.93
N TYR A 373 39.85 14.97 21.12
CA TYR A 373 40.58 15.30 22.34
C TYR A 373 39.61 15.41 23.53
N GLN A 374 39.14 14.29 24.05
CA GLN A 374 38.88 14.14 25.48
C GLN A 374 40.04 13.30 26.00
N LYS A 375 41.00 13.96 26.67
CA LYS A 375 42.10 13.25 27.34
C LYS A 375 41.47 12.23 28.27
N GLU A 376 41.62 10.95 27.92
CA GLU A 376 41.15 9.84 28.72
C GLU A 376 41.72 9.94 30.12
N ILE A 377 40.95 9.51 31.13
CA ILE A 377 41.52 9.31 32.46
C ILE A 377 42.41 8.08 32.39
N THR A 378 43.72 8.29 32.40
CA THR A 378 44.73 7.22 32.31
C THR A 378 45.38 6.98 33.66
N THR A 379 45.79 5.73 33.88
CA THR A 379 46.54 5.32 35.07
C THR A 379 47.86 4.70 34.63
N TYR A 380 48.98 5.21 35.12
CA TYR A 380 50.33 4.75 34.73
C TYR A 380 51.34 4.98 35.87
N PRO A 381 52.45 4.22 35.94
CA PRO A 381 52.69 3.00 35.18
C PRO A 381 51.75 1.87 35.64
N ASN A 382 51.43 0.95 34.73
CA ASN A 382 50.74 -0.29 35.06
C ASN A 382 51.39 -1.41 34.23
N PRO A 383 52.20 -2.32 34.82
CA PRO A 383 52.36 -2.55 36.26
C PRO A 383 53.04 -1.39 37.02
N VAL A 384 52.59 -1.13 38.26
CA VAL A 384 53.15 -0.09 39.13
C VAL A 384 54.12 -0.70 40.14
N GLN A 385 55.27 -0.07 40.36
CA GLN A 385 56.19 -0.40 41.45
C GLN A 385 55.93 0.49 42.67
N ASN A 386 56.24 1.78 42.61
CA ASN A 386 56.20 2.65 43.80
C ASN A 386 55.11 3.73 43.76
N ILE A 387 54.86 4.34 42.61
CA ILE A 387 53.91 5.45 42.47
C ILE A 387 53.03 5.21 41.26
N LEU A 388 51.70 5.25 41.46
CA LEU A 388 50.70 5.24 40.39
C LEU A 388 50.22 6.67 40.15
N TYR A 389 50.37 7.15 38.92
CA TYR A 389 49.82 8.41 38.43
C TYR A 389 48.46 8.18 37.78
N ILE A 390 47.55 9.12 38.00
CA ILE A 390 46.21 9.17 37.43
C ILE A 390 46.07 10.53 36.76
N GLN A 391 45.97 10.55 35.44
CA GLN A 391 45.77 11.79 34.69
C GLN A 391 44.27 11.98 34.47
N THR A 392 43.67 13.06 34.99
CA THR A 392 42.20 13.23 35.09
C THR A 392 41.58 14.02 33.93
N GLY A 393 42.38 14.54 33.00
CA GLY A 393 41.92 14.89 31.64
C GLY A 393 41.23 16.25 31.41
N GLN A 394 40.98 17.09 32.42
CA GLN A 394 40.50 18.49 32.24
C GLN A 394 40.98 19.44 33.35
N VAL A 395 41.14 20.71 32.98
CA VAL A 395 41.46 21.86 33.85
C VAL A 395 40.15 22.36 34.47
N GLU A 396 39.61 21.63 35.44
CA GLU A 396 38.56 22.16 36.31
C GLU A 396 38.84 21.72 37.75
N LYS A 397 38.71 22.68 38.67
CA LYS A 397 38.92 22.54 40.12
C LYS A 397 37.80 21.70 40.75
N SER A 398 37.66 20.45 40.32
CA SER A 398 36.66 19.51 40.80
C SER A 398 37.32 18.47 41.72
N SER A 399 36.65 18.11 42.81
CA SER A 399 37.16 17.09 43.72
C SER A 399 37.14 15.72 43.04
N VAL A 400 38.16 14.90 43.35
CA VAL A 400 38.26 13.53 42.85
C VAL A 400 38.36 12.60 44.04
N THR A 401 37.53 11.56 44.04
CA THR A 401 37.55 10.50 45.04
C THR A 401 38.12 9.25 44.41
N ILE A 402 39.16 8.69 45.03
CA ILE A 402 39.80 7.47 44.55
C ILE A 402 39.64 6.40 45.61
N ALA A 403 39.14 5.24 45.22
CA ALA A 403 39.11 4.04 46.05
C ALA A 403 39.96 2.94 45.40
N LEU A 404 40.89 2.39 46.17
CA LEU A 404 41.74 1.28 45.73
C LEU A 404 41.33 0.01 46.49
N THR A 405 41.09 -1.09 45.78
CA THR A 405 40.63 -2.36 46.36
C THR A 405 41.51 -3.52 45.87
N SER A 406 42.05 -4.31 46.80
CA SER A 406 42.77 -5.56 46.47
C SER A 406 41.79 -6.63 45.97
N LEU A 407 42.13 -7.35 44.90
CA LEU A 407 41.30 -8.42 44.35
C LEU A 407 41.61 -9.81 44.92
N ASN A 408 42.77 -9.99 45.56
CA ASN A 408 43.23 -11.31 45.95
C ASN A 408 42.90 -11.65 47.42
N ASN A 409 42.66 -10.64 48.26
CA ASN A 409 42.45 -10.81 49.69
C ASN A 409 41.38 -9.81 50.14
N GLY A 410 40.24 -10.30 50.65
CA GLY A 410 39.04 -9.52 50.92
C GLY A 410 39.26 -8.15 51.60
N ARG A 411 38.54 -7.14 51.07
CA ARG A 411 38.20 -5.82 51.65
C ARG A 411 39.32 -5.12 52.44
N SER A 412 40.34 -4.64 51.73
CA SER A 412 41.01 -3.39 52.12
C SER A 412 40.71 -2.36 51.04
N SER A 413 39.90 -1.35 51.38
CA SER A 413 39.57 -0.22 50.50
C SER A 413 40.15 1.04 51.10
N THR A 414 41.18 1.59 50.46
CA THR A 414 41.73 2.89 50.86
C THR A 414 41.07 3.96 50.01
N GLN A 415 40.32 4.86 50.64
CA GLN A 415 39.66 5.98 49.96
C GLN A 415 40.45 7.26 50.21
N LYS A 416 40.82 7.96 49.14
CA LYS A 416 41.49 9.26 49.20
C LYS A 416 40.64 10.29 48.48
N HIS A 417 40.23 11.31 49.21
CA HIS A 417 39.54 12.48 48.65
C HIS A 417 40.55 13.59 48.36
N ILE A 418 40.51 14.14 47.15
CA ILE A 418 41.47 15.17 46.73
C ILE A 418 40.69 16.38 46.24
N PRO A 419 40.60 17.45 47.04
CA PRO A 419 40.01 18.71 46.61
C PRO A 419 40.95 19.43 45.62
N ASN A 420 40.40 20.00 44.55
CA ASN A 420 41.09 20.87 43.57
C ASN A 420 42.42 20.33 43.00
N ASN A 421 42.36 19.26 42.21
CA ASN A 421 43.55 18.70 41.55
C ASN A 421 43.97 19.47 40.28
N LYS A 422 45.28 19.53 40.00
CA LYS A 422 45.88 20.15 38.80
C LYS A 422 45.97 19.18 37.60
N GLY A 423 45.00 18.27 37.45
CA GLY A 423 44.92 17.36 36.30
C GLY A 423 45.74 16.07 36.38
N VAL A 424 46.61 15.92 37.38
CA VAL A 424 47.33 14.66 37.68
C VAL A 424 47.29 14.41 39.20
N VAL A 425 47.00 13.17 39.57
CA VAL A 425 47.00 12.68 40.96
C VAL A 425 48.01 11.54 41.07
N SER A 426 48.80 11.51 42.15
CA SER A 426 49.67 10.37 42.47
C SER A 426 49.18 9.60 43.70
N ILE A 427 49.33 8.29 43.64
CA ILE A 427 49.11 7.34 44.74
C ILE A 427 50.43 6.65 45.02
N ASN A 428 50.90 6.74 46.27
CA ASN A 428 52.01 5.94 46.74
C ASN A 428 51.54 4.49 46.91
N MET A 429 52.13 3.60 46.12
CA MET A 429 51.85 2.18 46.07
C MET A 429 52.90 1.34 46.83
N SER A 430 53.95 1.95 47.37
CA SER A 430 55.06 1.24 48.03
C SER A 430 54.62 0.42 49.25
N ALA A 431 53.54 0.83 49.93
CA ALA A 431 52.98 0.11 51.07
C ALA A 431 52.04 -1.06 50.69
N TYR A 432 51.73 -1.24 49.40
CA TYR A 432 50.80 -2.27 48.92
C TYR A 432 51.58 -3.51 48.45
N LYS A 433 51.06 -4.71 48.77
CA LYS A 433 51.67 -5.99 48.35
C LYS A 433 51.59 -6.18 46.84
N THR A 434 52.48 -6.99 46.29
CA THR A 434 52.41 -7.45 44.89
C THR A 434 51.09 -8.17 44.62
N GLY A 435 50.37 -7.78 43.57
CA GLY A 435 49.05 -8.34 43.31
C GLY A 435 48.18 -7.48 42.40
N LEU A 436 46.94 -7.93 42.20
CA LEU A 436 45.96 -7.26 41.34
C LEU A 436 45.02 -6.39 42.18
N TYR A 437 44.83 -5.15 41.75
CA TYR A 437 43.96 -4.18 42.42
C TYR A 437 42.96 -3.59 41.43
N THR A 438 41.78 -3.20 41.91
CA THR A 438 40.88 -2.28 41.19
C THR A 438 40.98 -0.89 41.78
N ILE A 439 41.15 0.10 40.91
CA ILE A 439 41.08 1.51 41.26
C ILE A 439 39.78 2.10 40.69
N LYS A 440 38.94 2.62 41.57
CA LYS A 440 37.71 3.34 41.24
C LYS A 440 37.95 4.83 41.42
N ILE A 441 37.79 5.59 40.34
CA ILE A 441 38.00 7.03 40.24
C ILE A 441 36.62 7.66 40.03
N ILE A 442 36.20 8.50 40.97
CA ILE A 442 34.90 9.17 40.97
C ILE A 442 35.16 10.66 40.81
N THR A 443 34.62 11.24 39.74
CA THR A 443 34.59 12.68 39.45
C THR A 443 33.13 13.14 39.43
N LYS A 444 32.88 14.46 39.36
CA LYS A 444 31.52 15.02 39.27
C LYS A 444 30.67 14.38 38.17
N ASP A 445 31.27 14.16 37.00
CA ASP A 445 30.51 13.69 35.81
C ASP A 445 30.74 12.21 35.47
N ARG A 446 31.64 11.50 36.17
CA ARG A 446 32.15 10.19 35.73
C ARG A 446 32.55 9.29 36.89
N VAL A 447 32.31 7.99 36.71
CA VAL A 447 32.91 6.94 37.55
C VAL A 447 33.68 5.99 36.65
N ILE A 448 34.98 5.83 36.89
CA ILE A 448 35.87 4.97 36.11
C ILE A 448 36.49 3.93 37.02
N THR A 449 36.48 2.66 36.59
CA THR A 449 37.18 1.60 37.31
C THR A 449 38.27 1.00 36.41
N ARG A 450 39.50 0.86 36.92
CA ARG A 450 40.63 0.23 36.21
C ARG A 450 41.22 -0.89 37.06
N LYS A 451 41.76 -1.92 36.41
CA LYS A 451 42.61 -2.91 37.07
C LYS A 451 44.06 -2.48 36.95
N ILE A 452 44.80 -2.55 38.05
CA ILE A 452 46.23 -2.29 38.10
C ILE A 452 46.95 -3.48 38.71
N VAL A 453 48.17 -3.72 38.24
CA VAL A 453 49.07 -4.76 38.75
C VAL A 453 50.16 -4.05 39.56
N LYS A 454 50.29 -4.39 40.85
CA LYS A 454 51.43 -3.99 41.68
C LYS A 454 52.51 -5.06 41.56
N GLN A 455 53.70 -4.66 41.11
CA GLN A 455 54.90 -5.49 41.04
C GLN A 455 55.86 -5.22 42.18
#